data_AF-A0A1G2GY50-F1
#
_entry.id   AF-A0A1G2GY50-F1
#
_cell.length_a   1.000
_cell.length_b   1.000
_cell.length_c   1.000
_cell.angle_alpha   90.00
_cell.angle_beta   90.00
_cell.angle_gamma   90.00
#
_symmetry.space_group_name_H-M   'P 1'
#
loop_
_entity.id
_entity.type
_entity.pdbx_description
1 polymer ?
#
loop_
_entity_poly.entity_id
_entity_poly.type
_entity_poly.pdbx_seq_one_letter_code
_entity_poly.pdbx_strand_id
1 'polypeptide(L)'
;MGEPTIYRISRSSSQWPALLCELPQKAQPKNLYVKGTLPPPDTLVVAVVGTRRPTSYGRDMAQEITRALARKKIAIASGMANGVDSIAHRVALEENVPTIAVLGSGLREDVIYPQENRDLSRRIVQAGGALVSEYPEDQKPELWTFPQRNRIIAGIVKAAVIIEAGEKSGALITARFATEYNREVFALPGAITNPMARGTNNLIRQGAHPITSPDDILEELGFELETLTPGVRVEVSEEEQKILDVLSEELGLDEIIKKTHLGANAVLANASALEIRGLIKSIGGGMYRKI
;
A
#
# COMPACT_ATOMS: atom_id res chain seq x y z
N MET A 1 -19.18 -22.61 -7.71
CA MET A 1 -19.59 -21.54 -6.76
C MET A 1 -20.32 -20.49 -7.59
N GLY A 2 -21.55 -20.12 -7.22
CA GLY A 2 -22.32 -19.09 -7.94
C GLY A 2 -21.63 -17.72 -7.89
N GLU A 3 -21.98 -16.83 -8.81
CA GLU A 3 -21.47 -15.45 -8.74
C GLU A 3 -21.90 -14.80 -7.42
N PRO A 4 -20.99 -14.14 -6.69
CA PRO A 4 -21.33 -13.45 -5.45
C PRO A 4 -22.38 -12.37 -5.74
N THR A 5 -23.50 -12.45 -5.02
CA THR A 5 -24.66 -11.57 -5.21
C THR A 5 -24.30 -10.13 -4.87
N ILE A 6 -24.64 -9.20 -5.76
CA ILE A 6 -24.56 -7.76 -5.48
C ILE A 6 -25.74 -7.40 -4.58
N TYR A 7 -25.49 -6.72 -3.48
CA TYR A 7 -26.53 -6.28 -2.55
C TYR A 7 -26.36 -4.81 -2.19
N ARG A 8 -27.48 -4.15 -1.85
CA ARG A 8 -27.50 -2.76 -1.39
C ARG A 8 -27.54 -2.74 0.14
N ILE A 9 -26.66 -1.94 0.75
CA ILE A 9 -26.65 -1.73 2.19
C ILE A 9 -27.50 -0.50 2.54
N SER A 10 -28.41 -0.67 3.49
CA SER A 10 -29.15 0.45 4.10
C SER A 10 -28.24 1.23 5.05
N ARG A 11 -28.42 2.55 5.14
CA ARG A 11 -27.71 3.39 6.13
C ARG A 11 -27.95 2.97 7.58
N SER A 12 -29.08 2.33 7.86
CA SER A 12 -29.42 1.79 9.19
C SER A 12 -28.82 0.41 9.47
N SER A 13 -28.13 -0.20 8.48
CA SER A 13 -27.50 -1.51 8.64
C SER A 13 -26.25 -1.41 9.49
N SER A 14 -26.00 -2.41 10.34
CA SER A 14 -24.73 -2.56 11.05
C SER A 14 -23.53 -2.79 10.12
N GLN A 15 -23.77 -3.18 8.87
CA GLN A 15 -22.72 -3.31 7.84
C GLN A 15 -22.35 -1.98 7.17
N TRP A 16 -23.09 -0.90 7.43
CA TRP A 16 -22.77 0.41 6.86
C TRP A 16 -21.47 0.92 7.50
N PRO A 17 -20.43 1.28 6.72
CA PRO A 17 -19.20 1.81 7.28
C PRO A 17 -19.46 3.05 8.14
N ALA A 18 -19.19 2.96 9.45
CA ALA A 18 -19.54 4.00 10.41
C ALA A 18 -18.94 5.37 10.05
N LEU A 19 -17.72 5.38 9.50
CA LEU A 19 -17.02 6.58 9.05
C LEU A 19 -17.77 7.37 7.95
N LEU A 20 -18.62 6.71 7.16
CA LEU A 20 -19.44 7.39 6.17
C LEU A 20 -20.52 8.26 6.81
N CYS A 21 -20.94 7.95 8.04
CA CYS A 21 -21.92 8.75 8.78
C CYS A 21 -21.32 10.06 9.33
N GLU A 22 -20.00 10.11 9.51
CA GLU A 22 -19.27 11.31 9.96
C GLU A 22 -19.10 12.36 8.85
N LEU A 23 -19.34 11.97 7.59
CA LEU A 23 -19.16 12.86 6.46
C LEU A 23 -20.21 13.99 6.45
N PRO A 24 -19.87 15.17 5.89
CA PRO A 24 -20.86 16.20 5.59
C PRO A 24 -22.03 15.61 4.80
N GLN A 25 -23.26 16.01 5.11
CA GLN A 25 -24.48 15.42 4.51
C GLN A 25 -24.43 15.32 2.97
N LYS A 26 -23.87 16.35 2.31
CA LYS A 26 -23.71 16.40 0.84
C LYS A 26 -22.74 15.34 0.27
N ALA A 27 -21.80 14.86 1.10
CA ALA A 27 -20.79 13.88 0.75
C ALA A 27 -21.19 12.44 1.14
N GLN A 28 -22.30 12.27 1.87
CA GLN A 28 -22.76 10.95 2.27
C GLN A 28 -23.41 10.21 1.09
N PRO A 29 -23.05 8.93 0.85
CA PRO A 29 -23.64 8.16 -0.23
C PRO A 29 -25.13 7.92 -0.03
N LYS A 30 -25.95 8.18 -1.06
CA LYS A 30 -27.39 7.85 -1.02
C LYS A 30 -27.64 6.35 -1.12
N ASN A 31 -26.81 5.67 -1.90
CA ASN A 31 -26.82 4.24 -2.11
C ASN A 31 -25.41 3.71 -1.89
N LEU A 32 -25.30 2.49 -1.36
CA LEU A 32 -24.04 1.77 -1.29
C LEU A 32 -24.30 0.33 -1.69
N TYR A 33 -23.81 -0.05 -2.87
CA TYR A 33 -23.85 -1.41 -3.39
C TYR A 33 -22.54 -2.11 -3.04
N VAL A 34 -22.63 -3.38 -2.69
CA VAL A 34 -21.49 -4.22 -2.31
C VAL A 34 -21.55 -5.55 -3.05
N LYS A 35 -20.38 -6.01 -3.50
CA LYS A 35 -20.15 -7.37 -4.00
C LYS A 35 -19.01 -7.97 -3.17
N GLY A 36 -19.28 -9.07 -2.46
CA GLY A 36 -18.34 -9.66 -1.49
C GLY A 36 -18.68 -9.26 -0.05
N THR A 37 -17.67 -9.22 0.81
CA THR A 37 -17.85 -9.05 2.26
C THR A 37 -17.06 -7.84 2.76
N LEU A 38 -17.74 -6.86 3.35
CA LEU A 38 -17.05 -5.77 4.05
C LEU A 38 -16.37 -6.31 5.32
N PRO A 39 -15.22 -5.76 5.72
CA PRO A 39 -14.60 -6.13 6.98
C PRO A 39 -15.52 -5.78 8.16
N PRO A 40 -15.32 -6.43 9.33
CA PRO A 40 -16.02 -6.08 10.56
C PRO A 40 -15.99 -4.57 10.87
N PRO A 41 -17.05 -3.98 11.46
CA PRO A 41 -17.16 -2.54 11.67
C PRO A 41 -16.03 -1.90 12.50
N ASP A 42 -15.37 -2.68 13.35
CA ASP A 42 -14.25 -2.31 14.21
C ASP A 42 -12.88 -2.46 13.52
N THR A 43 -12.84 -3.02 12.31
CA THR A 43 -11.60 -3.17 11.56
C THR A 43 -11.08 -1.82 11.09
N LEU A 44 -9.82 -1.51 11.43
CA LEU A 44 -9.15 -0.33 10.93
C LEU A 44 -8.93 -0.44 9.41
N VAL A 45 -9.32 0.59 8.67
CA VAL A 45 -9.15 0.66 7.21
C VAL A 45 -8.27 1.85 6.84
N VAL A 46 -7.25 1.62 6.03
CA VAL A 46 -6.35 2.65 5.49
C VAL A 46 -6.44 2.65 3.98
N ALA A 47 -6.53 3.85 3.38
CA ALA A 47 -6.48 4.00 1.94
C ALA A 47 -5.02 4.02 1.48
N VAL A 48 -4.68 3.20 0.49
CA VAL A 48 -3.38 3.30 -0.21
C VAL A 48 -3.67 3.64 -1.66
N VAL A 49 -3.35 4.86 -2.07
CA VAL A 49 -3.69 5.40 -3.40
C VAL A 49 -2.50 6.13 -4.00
N GLY A 50 -2.48 6.26 -5.32
CA GLY A 50 -1.35 6.90 -5.98
C GLY A 50 -1.47 7.03 -7.48
N THR A 51 -0.34 7.29 -8.13
CA THR A 51 -0.26 7.37 -9.58
C THR A 51 -0.62 6.04 -10.25
N ARG A 52 -1.20 6.15 -11.46
CA ARG A 52 -1.49 4.98 -12.31
C ARG A 52 -0.22 4.36 -12.92
N ARG A 53 0.89 5.07 -12.87
CA ARG A 53 2.19 4.68 -13.44
C ARG A 53 3.31 4.99 -12.43
N PRO A 54 3.39 4.23 -11.34
CA PRO A 54 4.44 4.45 -10.34
C PRO A 54 5.82 4.15 -10.91
N THR A 55 6.83 4.86 -10.40
CA THR A 55 8.24 4.56 -10.65
C THR A 55 8.61 3.21 -10.01
N SER A 56 9.84 2.71 -10.25
CA SER A 56 10.34 1.53 -9.51
C SER A 56 10.25 1.76 -8.00
N TYR A 57 10.77 2.89 -7.53
CA TYR A 57 10.70 3.31 -6.14
C TYR A 57 9.25 3.36 -5.62
N GLY A 58 8.34 4.00 -6.35
CA GLY A 58 6.93 4.06 -5.97
C GLY A 58 6.25 2.68 -5.89
N ARG A 59 6.65 1.73 -6.73
CA ARG A 59 6.16 0.35 -6.65
C ARG A 59 6.66 -0.37 -5.42
N ASP A 60 7.96 -0.27 -5.14
CA ASP A 60 8.60 -0.92 -4.00
C ASP A 60 8.00 -0.38 -2.69
N MET A 61 7.85 0.95 -2.58
CA MET A 61 7.24 1.59 -1.41
C MET A 61 5.75 1.27 -1.28
N ALA A 62 4.97 1.23 -2.36
CA ALA A 62 3.58 0.78 -2.30
C ALA A 62 3.47 -0.65 -1.76
N GLN A 63 4.40 -1.55 -2.13
CA GLN A 63 4.44 -2.91 -1.61
C GLN A 63 4.84 -2.97 -0.13
N GLU A 64 5.93 -2.31 0.23
CA GLU A 64 6.48 -2.30 1.58
C GLU A 64 5.50 -1.71 2.59
N ILE A 65 4.96 -0.53 2.29
CA ILE A 65 4.01 0.16 3.18
C ILE A 65 2.72 -0.64 3.31
N THR A 66 2.16 -1.14 2.20
CA THR A 66 0.93 -1.95 2.29
C THR A 66 1.16 -3.22 3.10
N ARG A 67 2.33 -3.85 2.95
CA ARG A 67 2.69 -5.05 3.72
C ARG A 67 2.82 -4.76 5.21
N ALA A 68 3.46 -3.65 5.58
CA ALA A 68 3.57 -3.24 6.98
C ALA A 68 2.19 -3.03 7.62
N LEU A 69 1.29 -2.33 6.93
CA LEU A 69 -0.10 -2.13 7.38
C LEU A 69 -0.83 -3.48 7.52
N ALA A 70 -0.73 -4.35 6.51
CA ALA A 70 -1.39 -5.65 6.51
C ALA A 70 -0.92 -6.57 7.65
N ARG A 71 0.36 -6.52 8.02
CA ARG A 71 0.92 -7.29 9.15
C ARG A 71 0.27 -6.93 10.48
N LYS A 72 -0.15 -5.68 10.65
CA LYS A 72 -0.93 -5.21 11.81
C LYS A 72 -2.45 -5.42 11.64
N LYS A 73 -2.86 -6.26 10.68
CA LYS A 73 -4.25 -6.63 10.38
C LYS A 73 -5.14 -5.45 9.97
N ILE A 74 -4.52 -4.40 9.44
CA ILE A 74 -5.22 -3.25 8.88
C ILE A 74 -5.77 -3.63 7.50
N ALA A 75 -7.06 -3.38 7.29
CA ALA A 75 -7.69 -3.58 5.99
C ALA A 75 -7.31 -2.46 5.01
N ILE A 76 -7.20 -2.80 3.74
CA ILE A 76 -6.73 -1.86 2.70
C ILE A 76 -7.90 -1.41 1.83
N ALA A 77 -8.12 -0.11 1.72
CA ALA A 77 -9.06 0.46 0.75
C ALA A 77 -8.31 1.09 -0.43
N SER A 78 -8.82 0.92 -1.64
CA SER A 78 -8.30 1.66 -2.80
C SER A 78 -9.33 1.74 -3.93
N GLY A 79 -8.94 2.36 -5.04
CA GLY A 79 -9.81 2.72 -6.14
C GLY A 79 -9.79 1.77 -7.33
N MET A 80 -9.18 0.59 -7.23
CA MET A 80 -9.05 -0.36 -8.34
C MET A 80 -8.37 0.23 -9.60
N ALA A 81 -7.72 1.40 -9.54
CA ALA A 81 -7.00 1.93 -10.69
C ALA A 81 -5.76 1.07 -11.00
N ASN A 82 -5.19 1.21 -12.20
CA ASN A 82 -3.85 0.68 -12.45
C ASN A 82 -2.82 1.35 -11.54
N GLY A 83 -1.63 0.75 -11.40
CA GLY A 83 -0.54 1.33 -10.62
C GLY A 83 -0.67 1.03 -9.13
N VAL A 84 -0.59 2.06 -8.29
CA VAL A 84 -0.54 1.94 -6.83
C VAL A 84 -1.76 1.20 -6.27
N ASP A 85 -2.97 1.56 -6.70
CA ASP A 85 -4.20 0.90 -6.24
C ASP A 85 -4.17 -0.62 -6.47
N SER A 86 -3.81 -1.07 -7.69
CA SER A 86 -3.65 -2.50 -7.98
C SER A 86 -2.58 -3.17 -7.13
N ILE A 87 -1.48 -2.47 -6.84
CA ILE A 87 -0.38 -3.00 -6.01
C ILE A 87 -0.88 -3.21 -4.58
N ALA A 88 -1.54 -2.20 -4.01
CA ALA A 88 -2.08 -2.26 -2.66
C ALA A 88 -3.07 -3.42 -2.49
N HIS A 89 -4.01 -3.58 -3.43
CA HIS A 89 -4.94 -4.71 -3.41
C HIS A 89 -4.24 -6.07 -3.52
N ARG A 90 -3.24 -6.22 -4.40
CA ARG A 90 -2.49 -7.48 -4.54
C ARG A 90 -1.73 -7.83 -3.27
N VAL A 91 -1.05 -6.86 -2.66
CA VAL A 91 -0.29 -7.10 -1.43
C VAL A 91 -1.22 -7.42 -0.27
N ALA A 92 -2.38 -6.74 -0.16
CA ALA A 92 -3.39 -7.09 0.83
C ALA A 92 -3.86 -8.55 0.69
N LEU A 93 -4.06 -9.03 -0.53
CA LEU A 93 -4.40 -10.43 -0.82
C LEU A 93 -3.27 -11.39 -0.46
N GLU A 94 -2.02 -11.06 -0.77
CA GLU A 94 -0.84 -11.86 -0.43
C GLU A 94 -0.68 -12.01 1.10
N GLU A 95 -0.95 -10.94 1.85
CA GLU A 95 -0.87 -10.91 3.31
C GLU A 95 -2.17 -11.39 4.01
N ASN A 96 -3.15 -11.87 3.23
CA ASN A 96 -4.43 -12.38 3.71
C ASN A 96 -5.19 -11.41 4.63
N VAL A 97 -5.20 -10.12 4.28
CA VAL A 97 -6.04 -9.12 4.94
C VAL A 97 -7.19 -8.67 4.04
N PRO A 98 -8.35 -8.29 4.61
CA PRO A 98 -9.46 -7.78 3.82
C PRO A 98 -9.05 -6.54 3.02
N THR A 99 -9.53 -6.47 1.78
CA THR A 99 -9.36 -5.27 0.95
C THR A 99 -10.67 -4.83 0.30
N ILE A 100 -10.89 -3.51 0.28
CA ILE A 100 -12.10 -2.87 -0.23
C ILE A 100 -11.74 -2.07 -1.47
N ALA A 101 -12.25 -2.49 -2.62
CA ALA A 101 -12.16 -1.73 -3.85
C ALA A 101 -13.41 -0.87 -4.00
N VAL A 102 -13.27 0.44 -3.92
CA VAL A 102 -14.39 1.35 -4.21
C VAL A 102 -14.37 1.61 -5.72
N LEU A 103 -15.46 1.52 -6.48
CA LEU A 103 -15.51 1.61 -7.95
C LEU A 103 -16.24 2.87 -8.45
N GLY A 104 -15.76 3.42 -9.57
CA GLY A 104 -16.40 4.52 -10.29
C GLY A 104 -17.44 4.05 -11.31
N SER A 105 -17.83 2.78 -11.25
CA SER A 105 -18.81 2.13 -12.12
C SER A 105 -19.70 1.25 -11.26
N GLY A 106 -20.66 0.55 -11.87
CA GLY A 106 -21.38 -0.55 -11.23
C GLY A 106 -20.47 -1.71 -10.86
N LEU A 107 -21.06 -2.78 -10.30
CA LEU A 107 -20.33 -3.94 -9.76
C LEU A 107 -20.45 -5.19 -10.63
N ARG A 108 -21.18 -5.13 -11.76
CA ARG A 108 -21.20 -6.21 -12.74
C ARG A 108 -19.85 -6.30 -13.47
N GLU A 109 -19.45 -7.53 -13.78
CA GLU A 109 -18.13 -7.86 -14.33
C GLU A 109 -17.80 -7.07 -15.62
N ASP A 110 -18.79 -6.88 -16.48
CA ASP A 110 -18.66 -6.19 -17.77
C ASP A 110 -18.42 -4.67 -17.63
N VAL A 111 -18.80 -4.07 -16.50
CA VAL A 111 -18.62 -2.64 -16.22
C VAL A 111 -17.47 -2.32 -15.27
N ILE A 112 -16.75 -3.33 -14.78
CA ILE A 112 -15.53 -3.13 -13.99
C ILE A 112 -14.46 -2.45 -14.85
N TYR A 113 -13.87 -1.39 -14.31
CA TYR A 113 -12.82 -0.61 -14.94
C TYR A 113 -11.67 -0.35 -13.96
N PRO A 114 -10.40 -0.43 -14.42
CA PRO A 114 -9.97 -0.80 -15.78
C PRO A 114 -10.14 -2.30 -16.05
N GLN A 115 -10.23 -2.70 -17.33
CA GLN A 115 -10.54 -4.09 -17.71
C GLN A 115 -9.45 -5.06 -17.27
N GLU A 116 -8.20 -4.60 -17.25
CA GLU A 116 -7.01 -5.34 -16.82
C GLU A 116 -7.08 -5.76 -15.35
N ASN A 117 -7.89 -5.08 -14.54
CA ASN A 117 -8.08 -5.38 -13.12
C ASN A 117 -9.34 -6.24 -12.84
N ARG A 118 -10.05 -6.74 -13.85
CA ARG A 118 -11.20 -7.64 -13.64
C ARG A 118 -10.83 -8.88 -12.83
N ASP A 119 -9.72 -9.53 -13.18
CA ASP A 119 -9.22 -10.70 -12.46
C ASP A 119 -8.87 -10.38 -11.01
N LEU A 120 -8.25 -9.22 -10.77
CA LEU A 120 -7.96 -8.74 -9.43
C LEU A 120 -9.25 -8.52 -8.62
N SER A 121 -10.27 -7.91 -9.22
CA SER A 121 -11.56 -7.70 -8.57
C SER A 121 -12.24 -9.01 -8.16
N ARG A 122 -12.16 -10.06 -9.00
CA ARG A 122 -12.67 -11.40 -8.67
C ARG A 122 -11.91 -11.99 -7.49
N ARG A 123 -10.58 -11.89 -7.49
CA ARG A 123 -9.72 -12.37 -6.39
C ARG A 123 -10.03 -11.66 -5.07
N ILE A 124 -10.30 -10.35 -5.09
CA ILE A 124 -10.72 -9.60 -3.90
C ILE A 124 -11.96 -10.23 -3.28
N VAL A 125 -13.00 -10.46 -4.07
CA VAL A 125 -14.25 -11.02 -3.57
C VAL A 125 -14.06 -12.47 -3.08
N GLN A 126 -13.29 -13.28 -3.81
CA GLN A 126 -13.01 -14.68 -3.45
C GLN A 126 -12.23 -14.81 -2.14
N ALA A 127 -11.33 -13.86 -1.85
CA ALA A 127 -10.54 -13.82 -0.62
C ALA A 127 -11.30 -13.21 0.58
N GLY A 128 -12.59 -12.91 0.45
CA GLY A 128 -13.40 -12.33 1.52
C GLY A 128 -13.32 -10.81 1.65
N GLY A 129 -12.80 -10.12 0.63
CA GLY A 129 -12.89 -8.66 0.50
C GLY A 129 -14.18 -8.20 -0.21
N ALA A 130 -14.24 -6.91 -0.54
CA ALA A 130 -15.43 -6.31 -1.14
C ALA A 130 -15.12 -5.36 -2.30
N LEU A 131 -16.02 -5.34 -3.28
CA LEU A 131 -16.18 -4.24 -4.23
C LEU A 131 -17.35 -3.37 -3.76
N VAL A 132 -17.19 -2.05 -3.78
CA VAL A 132 -18.16 -1.08 -3.28
C VAL A 132 -18.43 -0.02 -4.33
N SER A 133 -19.69 0.35 -4.54
CA SER A 133 -20.07 1.43 -5.48
C SER A 133 -21.31 2.18 -5.00
N GLU A 134 -21.42 3.45 -5.37
CA GLU A 134 -22.66 4.23 -5.19
C GLU A 134 -23.60 4.10 -6.39
N TYR A 135 -23.12 3.53 -7.48
CA TYR A 135 -23.81 3.47 -8.76
C TYR A 135 -24.58 2.15 -8.90
N PRO A 136 -25.70 2.14 -9.64
CA PRO A 136 -26.40 0.91 -10.02
C PRO A 136 -25.44 -0.12 -10.63
N GLU A 137 -25.80 -1.40 -10.50
CA GLU A 137 -24.92 -2.53 -10.79
C GLU A 137 -24.36 -2.58 -12.21
N ASP A 138 -25.07 -2.01 -13.18
CA ASP A 138 -24.78 -1.98 -14.62
C ASP A 138 -24.26 -0.62 -15.12
N GLN A 139 -24.06 0.37 -14.23
CA GLN A 139 -23.58 1.67 -14.65
C GLN A 139 -22.15 1.60 -15.20
N LYS A 140 -21.96 2.10 -16.42
CA LYS A 140 -20.63 2.18 -17.05
C LYS A 140 -19.76 3.26 -16.38
N PRO A 141 -18.43 3.07 -16.37
CA PRO A 141 -17.49 4.08 -15.88
C PRO A 141 -17.53 5.34 -16.74
N GLU A 142 -17.51 6.51 -16.11
CA GLU A 142 -17.46 7.80 -16.80
C GLU A 142 -16.36 8.68 -16.19
N LEU A 143 -15.82 9.64 -16.94
CA LEU A 143 -14.72 10.49 -16.43
C LEU A 143 -15.08 11.22 -15.13
N TRP A 144 -16.34 11.62 -14.98
CA TRP A 144 -16.82 12.34 -13.79
C TRP A 144 -17.06 11.43 -12.58
N THR A 145 -17.20 10.12 -12.76
CA THR A 145 -17.49 9.21 -11.64
C THR A 145 -16.26 8.91 -10.81
N PHE A 146 -15.05 8.92 -11.41
CA PHE A 146 -13.81 8.62 -10.67
C PHE A 146 -13.48 9.67 -9.60
N PRO A 147 -13.54 11.00 -9.88
CA PRO A 147 -13.38 12.01 -8.83
C PRO A 147 -14.44 11.92 -7.73
N GLN A 148 -15.70 11.63 -8.10
CA GLN A 148 -16.78 11.49 -7.13
C GLN A 148 -16.56 10.27 -6.21
N ARG A 149 -16.14 9.13 -6.78
CA ARG A 149 -15.83 7.91 -6.04
C ARG A 149 -14.76 8.13 -4.98
N ASN A 150 -13.74 8.95 -5.26
CA ASN A 150 -12.63 9.17 -4.33
C ASN A 150 -13.08 9.72 -2.96
N ARG A 151 -14.23 10.40 -2.90
CA ARG A 151 -14.83 10.81 -1.62
C ARG A 151 -15.22 9.62 -0.75
N ILE A 152 -15.67 8.53 -1.36
CA ILE A 152 -16.05 7.32 -0.64
C ILE A 152 -14.80 6.59 -0.15
N ILE A 153 -13.72 6.56 -0.93
CA ILE A 153 -12.43 6.01 -0.46
C ILE A 153 -11.98 6.75 0.80
N ALA A 154 -11.90 8.09 0.75
CA ALA A 154 -11.55 8.89 1.92
C ALA A 154 -12.58 8.76 3.08
N GLY A 155 -13.83 8.46 2.74
CA GLY A 155 -14.92 8.38 3.71
C GLY A 155 -15.03 7.07 4.48
N ILE A 156 -14.39 5.99 4.02
CA ILE A 156 -14.40 4.69 4.70
C ILE A 156 -13.10 4.38 5.45
N VAL A 157 -12.14 5.31 5.48
CA VAL A 157 -10.80 5.08 6.05
C VAL A 157 -10.48 6.04 7.18
N LYS A 158 -9.62 5.61 8.09
CA LYS A 158 -9.06 6.48 9.13
C LYS A 158 -7.89 7.32 8.63
N ALA A 159 -7.13 6.80 7.67
CA ALA A 159 -6.00 7.48 7.07
C ALA A 159 -5.90 7.22 5.55
N ALA A 160 -5.29 8.15 4.84
CA ALA A 160 -4.95 8.04 3.43
C ALA A 160 -3.44 8.15 3.20
N VAL A 161 -2.86 7.12 2.62
CA VAL A 161 -1.45 7.00 2.24
C VAL A 161 -1.33 7.27 0.74
N ILE A 162 -0.60 8.34 0.39
CA ILE A 162 -0.42 8.79 -0.99
C ILE A 162 0.98 8.41 -1.48
N ILE A 163 1.04 7.39 -2.35
CA ILE A 163 2.28 6.90 -2.96
C ILE A 163 2.41 7.50 -4.36
N GLU A 164 3.32 8.46 -4.54
CA GLU A 164 3.57 9.19 -5.78
C GLU A 164 2.31 9.80 -6.44
N ALA A 165 2.30 11.12 -6.53
CA ALA A 165 1.26 11.87 -7.22
C ALA A 165 1.87 13.05 -7.97
N GLY A 166 1.70 13.09 -9.29
CA GLY A 166 1.93 14.32 -10.05
C GLY A 166 0.90 15.40 -9.71
N GLU A 167 1.16 16.66 -10.08
CA GLU A 167 0.31 17.82 -9.74
C GLU A 167 -1.17 17.70 -10.16
N LYS A 168 -1.46 16.91 -11.20
CA LYS A 168 -2.82 16.66 -11.71
C LYS A 168 -3.33 15.25 -11.38
N SER A 169 -2.71 14.56 -10.43
CA SER A 169 -3.08 13.19 -10.07
C SER A 169 -4.44 13.15 -9.38
N GLY A 170 -5.27 12.18 -9.76
CA GLY A 170 -6.54 11.91 -9.08
C GLY A 170 -6.36 11.48 -7.61
N ALA A 171 -5.20 10.96 -7.22
CA ALA A 171 -4.90 10.64 -5.83
C ALA A 171 -4.91 11.88 -4.92
N LEU A 172 -4.57 13.06 -5.46
CA LEU A 172 -4.63 14.32 -4.71
C LEU A 172 -6.08 14.72 -4.36
N ILE A 173 -7.07 14.25 -5.14
CA ILE A 173 -8.48 14.44 -4.82
C ILE A 173 -8.85 13.62 -3.58
N THR A 174 -8.35 12.39 -3.47
CA THR A 174 -8.54 11.56 -2.28
C THR A 174 -7.87 12.18 -1.06
N ALA A 175 -6.64 12.67 -1.20
CA ALA A 175 -5.92 13.37 -0.13
C ALA A 175 -6.70 14.59 0.38
N ARG A 176 -7.21 15.42 -0.55
CA ARG A 176 -8.05 16.58 -0.19
C ARG A 176 -9.30 16.15 0.59
N PHE A 177 -10.03 15.14 0.12
CA PHE A 177 -11.20 14.64 0.84
C PHE A 177 -10.85 14.06 2.20
N ALA A 178 -9.72 13.36 2.32
CA ALA A 178 -9.24 12.84 3.59
C ALA A 178 -9.02 13.99 4.61
N THR A 179 -8.33 15.06 4.20
CA THR A 179 -8.18 16.27 5.03
C THR A 179 -9.55 16.90 5.38
N GLU A 180 -10.45 17.07 4.40
CA GLU A 180 -11.81 17.61 4.64
C GLU A 180 -12.64 16.76 5.61
N TYR A 181 -12.38 15.45 5.67
CA TYR A 181 -13.07 14.50 6.55
C TYR A 181 -12.30 14.24 7.85
N ASN A 182 -11.29 15.06 8.14
CA ASN A 182 -10.47 14.95 9.34
C ASN A 182 -9.86 13.54 9.48
N ARG A 183 -9.31 13.03 8.38
CA ARG A 183 -8.52 11.80 8.29
C ARG A 183 -7.06 12.16 8.19
N GLU A 184 -6.21 11.30 8.75
CA GLU A 184 -4.77 11.47 8.61
C GLU A 184 -4.34 11.31 7.15
N VAL A 185 -3.42 12.16 6.70
CA VAL A 185 -2.88 12.11 5.35
C VAL A 185 -1.38 11.92 5.43
N PHE A 186 -0.92 10.81 4.87
CA PHE A 186 0.49 10.48 4.75
C PHE A 186 0.91 10.59 3.29
N ALA A 187 2.10 11.14 3.05
CA ALA A 187 2.60 11.33 1.70
C ALA A 187 4.05 10.85 1.61
N LEU A 188 4.32 10.01 0.60
CA LEU A 188 5.67 9.53 0.33
C LEU A 188 6.52 10.66 -0.25
N PRO A 189 7.59 11.09 0.44
CA PRO A 189 8.52 12.07 -0.10
C PRO A 189 9.23 11.52 -1.34
N GLY A 190 9.64 12.41 -2.24
CA GLY A 190 10.47 12.01 -3.37
C GLY A 190 11.36 13.13 -3.86
N ALA A 191 12.33 12.80 -4.71
CA ALA A 191 13.25 13.77 -5.29
C ALA A 191 12.46 14.92 -5.95
N ILE A 192 12.86 16.17 -5.70
CA ILE A 192 12.21 17.36 -6.27
C ILE A 192 12.25 17.39 -7.81
N THR A 193 13.17 16.63 -8.42
CA THR A 193 13.30 16.42 -9.86
C THR A 193 12.32 15.39 -10.42
N ASN A 194 11.74 14.52 -9.58
CA ASN A 194 10.73 13.54 -9.99
C ASN A 194 9.36 14.24 -10.13
N PRO A 195 8.78 14.33 -11.34
CA PRO A 195 7.46 14.95 -11.52
C PRO A 195 6.34 14.22 -10.77
N MET A 196 6.50 12.91 -10.50
CA MET A 196 5.54 12.13 -9.72
C MET A 196 5.64 12.37 -8.21
N ALA A 197 6.69 13.04 -7.72
CA ALA A 197 6.81 13.40 -6.32
C ALA A 197 6.27 14.81 -6.01
N ARG A 198 5.97 15.63 -7.02
CA ARG A 198 5.56 17.03 -6.80
C ARG A 198 4.29 17.16 -5.97
N GLY A 199 3.28 16.35 -6.25
CA GLY A 199 2.03 16.35 -5.51
C GLY A 199 2.21 15.88 -4.07
N THR A 200 2.93 14.78 -3.84
CA THR A 200 3.21 14.29 -2.47
C THR A 200 4.05 15.28 -1.68
N ASN A 201 5.10 15.84 -2.26
CA ASN A 201 5.91 16.88 -1.60
C ASN A 201 5.09 18.13 -1.26
N ASN A 202 4.14 18.52 -2.12
CA ASN A 202 3.22 19.62 -1.84
C ASN A 202 2.23 19.29 -0.72
N LEU A 203 1.74 18.05 -0.63
CA LEU A 203 0.91 17.61 0.51
C LEU A 203 1.70 17.72 1.81
N ILE A 204 2.97 17.28 1.84
CA ILE A 204 3.84 17.41 3.01
C ILE A 204 4.00 18.88 3.40
N ARG A 205 4.26 19.75 2.42
CA ARG A 205 4.32 21.21 2.64
C ARG A 205 3.03 21.79 3.21
N GLN A 206 1.89 21.17 2.92
CA GLN A 206 0.56 21.57 3.41
C GLN A 206 0.20 20.93 4.76
N GLY A 207 1.08 20.12 5.35
CA GLY A 207 0.89 19.51 6.67
C GLY A 207 0.56 18.01 6.65
N ALA A 208 0.62 17.33 5.50
CA ALA A 208 0.57 15.87 5.50
C ALA A 208 1.82 15.27 6.16
N HIS A 209 1.65 14.14 6.85
CA HIS A 209 2.73 13.43 7.52
C HIS A 209 3.70 12.86 6.48
N PRO A 210 5.00 13.19 6.52
CA PRO A 210 5.97 12.59 5.62
C PRO A 210 6.19 11.13 5.99
N ILE A 211 6.20 10.24 4.99
CA ILE A 211 6.52 8.82 5.20
C ILE A 211 8.03 8.64 4.99
N THR A 212 8.76 8.54 6.09
CA THR A 212 10.18 8.18 6.11
C THR A 212 10.38 6.69 6.35
N SER A 213 9.42 6.05 7.00
CA SER A 213 9.30 4.61 7.18
C SER A 213 7.83 4.19 7.24
N PRO A 214 7.47 2.91 7.01
CA PRO A 214 6.10 2.44 7.25
C PRO A 214 5.65 2.59 8.70
N ASP A 215 6.59 2.63 9.64
CA ASP A 215 6.33 2.74 11.07
C ASP A 215 5.73 4.10 11.44
N ASP A 216 6.09 5.18 10.73
CA ASP A 216 5.52 6.52 10.91
C ASP A 216 3.98 6.50 10.79
N ILE A 217 3.45 5.63 9.93
CA ILE A 217 2.00 5.48 9.72
C ILE A 217 1.40 4.68 10.88
N LEU A 218 2.10 3.66 11.35
CA LEU A 218 1.64 2.79 12.43
C LEU A 218 1.61 3.54 13.78
N GLU A 219 2.64 4.32 14.08
CA GLU A 219 2.73 5.14 15.29
C GLU A 219 1.58 6.14 15.37
N GLU A 220 1.33 6.89 14.29
CA GLU A 220 0.26 7.89 14.23
C GLU A 220 -1.13 7.24 14.32
N LEU A 221 -1.27 6.00 13.83
CA LEU A 221 -2.49 5.20 14.00
C LEU A 221 -2.62 4.54 15.40
N GLY A 222 -1.65 4.79 16.30
CA GLY A 222 -1.66 4.32 17.67
C GLY A 222 -1.22 2.87 17.87
N PHE A 223 -0.52 2.28 16.90
CA PHE A 223 0.07 0.97 17.07
C PHE A 223 1.39 1.07 17.82
N GLU A 224 1.55 0.19 18.79
CA GLU A 224 2.87 -0.06 19.37
C GLU A 224 3.76 -0.69 18.30
N LEU A 225 4.83 0.01 17.96
CA LEU A 225 5.90 -0.60 17.20
C LEU A 225 6.50 -1.69 18.07
N GLU A 226 6.60 -2.89 17.50
CA GLU A 226 7.51 -3.86 18.07
C GLU A 226 8.89 -3.25 17.91
N THR A 227 9.43 -2.70 18.99
CA THR A 227 10.87 -2.46 19.05
C THR A 227 11.48 -3.78 18.64
N LEU A 228 12.13 -3.83 17.49
CA LEU A 228 13.12 -4.85 17.25
C LEU A 228 14.00 -4.78 18.48
N THR A 229 13.82 -5.71 19.42
CA THR A 229 14.86 -6.00 20.38
C THR A 229 16.12 -6.11 19.54
N PRO A 230 17.15 -5.29 19.76
CA PRO A 230 18.36 -5.41 18.98
C PRO A 230 18.84 -6.86 19.15
N GLY A 231 18.69 -7.65 18.10
CA GLY A 231 19.06 -9.05 18.07
C GLY A 231 17.92 -10.05 18.33
N VAL A 232 17.31 -10.53 17.25
CA VAL A 232 17.71 -11.90 16.90
C VAL A 232 19.16 -11.74 16.45
N ARG A 233 20.12 -12.00 17.36
CA ARG A 233 21.47 -12.28 16.88
C ARG A 233 21.29 -13.50 16.01
N VAL A 234 21.20 -13.30 14.69
CA VAL A 234 21.56 -14.37 13.78
C VAL A 234 22.97 -14.70 14.25
N GLU A 235 23.16 -15.89 14.82
CA GLU A 235 24.50 -16.37 15.15
C GLU A 235 25.24 -16.40 13.83
N VAL A 236 26.00 -15.34 13.60
CA VAL A 236 26.90 -15.21 12.49
C VAL A 236 28.24 -15.72 12.96
N SER A 237 28.89 -16.51 12.12
CA SER A 237 30.26 -16.93 12.41
C SER A 237 31.18 -15.70 12.51
N GLU A 238 32.36 -15.85 13.13
CA GLU A 238 33.34 -14.76 13.16
C GLU A 238 33.74 -14.28 11.76
N GLU A 239 33.69 -15.17 10.76
CA GLU A 239 33.98 -14.84 9.36
C GLU A 239 32.84 -14.04 8.72
N GLU A 240 31.59 -14.42 9.00
CA GLU A 240 30.40 -13.71 8.53
C GLU A 240 30.31 -12.31 9.13
N GLN A 241 30.61 -12.17 10.42
CA GLN A 241 30.64 -10.87 11.07
C GLN A 241 31.69 -9.94 10.44
N LYS A 242 32.90 -10.45 10.14
CA LYS A 242 33.93 -9.67 9.42
C LYS A 242 33.45 -9.16 8.06
N ILE A 243 32.72 -9.99 7.30
CA ILE A 243 32.16 -9.59 6.02
C ILE A 243 31.08 -8.50 6.21
N LEU A 244 30.20 -8.66 7.19
CA LEU A 244 29.15 -7.69 7.50
C LEU A 244 29.68 -6.34 8.01
N ASP A 245 30.81 -6.34 8.71
CA ASP A 245 31.47 -5.13 9.23
C ASP A 245 32.14 -4.33 8.11
N VAL A 246 32.64 -5.03 7.09
CA VAL A 246 33.30 -4.42 5.93
C VAL A 246 32.28 -3.87 4.92
N LEU A 247 31.11 -4.49 4.80
CA LEU A 247 30.01 -4.09 3.91
C LEU A 247 29.22 -2.88 4.45
N SER A 248 29.92 -1.76 4.69
CA SER A 248 29.28 -0.47 4.99
C SER A 248 28.74 0.22 3.72
N GLU A 249 29.28 -0.13 2.55
CA GLU A 249 28.91 0.36 1.22
C GLU A 249 28.88 -0.83 0.23
N GLU A 250 28.59 -0.54 -1.05
CA GLU A 250 28.65 -1.53 -2.13
C GLU A 250 30.12 -1.91 -2.42
N LEU A 251 30.52 -3.15 -2.12
CA LEU A 251 31.90 -3.62 -2.32
C LEU A 251 31.97 -4.82 -3.25
N GLY A 252 33.03 -4.86 -4.03
CA GLY A 252 33.38 -6.01 -4.85
C GLY A 252 33.98 -7.15 -4.04
N LEU A 253 33.88 -8.38 -4.56
CA LEU A 253 34.40 -9.58 -3.91
C LEU A 253 35.89 -9.49 -3.56
N ASP A 254 36.72 -8.92 -4.44
CA ASP A 254 38.16 -8.72 -4.21
C ASP A 254 38.45 -7.74 -3.05
N GLU A 255 37.61 -6.72 -2.90
CA GLU A 255 37.75 -5.74 -1.81
C GLU A 255 37.35 -6.33 -0.47
N ILE A 256 36.30 -7.16 -0.46
CA ILE A 256 35.88 -7.91 0.73
C ILE A 256 36.99 -8.85 1.18
N ILE A 257 37.60 -9.62 0.25
CA ILE A 257 38.75 -10.48 0.54
C ILE A 257 39.89 -9.67 1.16
N LYS A 258 40.24 -8.53 0.56
CA LYS A 258 41.35 -7.69 1.00
C LYS A 258 41.12 -7.10 2.39
N LYS A 259 39.90 -6.63 2.69
CA LYS A 259 39.56 -5.96 3.96
C LYS A 259 39.29 -6.95 5.10
N THR A 260 38.76 -8.14 4.81
CA THR A 260 38.46 -9.17 5.82
C THR A 260 39.66 -10.08 6.13
N HIS A 261 40.66 -10.12 5.24
CA HIS A 261 41.78 -11.06 5.27
C HIS A 261 41.37 -12.54 5.26
N LEU A 262 40.16 -12.84 4.78
CA LEU A 262 39.66 -14.20 4.59
C LEU A 262 40.07 -14.73 3.21
N GLY A 263 40.19 -16.06 3.08
CA GLY A 263 40.43 -16.69 1.78
C GLY A 263 39.23 -16.55 0.85
N ALA A 264 39.47 -16.50 -0.47
CA ALA A 264 38.42 -16.30 -1.48
C ALA A 264 37.24 -17.29 -1.36
N ASN A 265 37.52 -18.56 -1.07
CA ASN A 265 36.49 -19.58 -0.87
C ASN A 265 35.63 -19.33 0.37
N ALA A 266 36.24 -18.86 1.46
CA ALA A 266 35.52 -18.53 2.69
C ALA A 266 34.63 -17.30 2.47
N VAL A 267 35.13 -16.26 1.77
CA VAL A 267 34.32 -15.09 1.43
C VAL A 267 33.13 -15.46 0.55
N LEU A 268 33.33 -16.27 -0.49
CA LEU A 268 32.25 -16.73 -1.37
C LEU A 268 31.17 -17.52 -0.62
N ALA A 269 31.58 -18.49 0.21
CA ALA A 269 30.66 -19.33 0.97
C ALA A 269 29.84 -18.51 1.98
N ASN A 270 30.51 -17.68 2.78
CA ASN A 270 29.86 -16.85 3.80
C ASN A 270 28.99 -15.76 3.16
N ALA A 271 29.43 -15.11 2.07
CA ALA A 271 28.60 -14.14 1.34
C ALA A 271 27.31 -14.77 0.78
N SER A 272 27.42 -15.97 0.20
CA SER A 272 26.25 -16.71 -0.29
C SER A 272 25.27 -17.07 0.84
N ALA A 273 25.80 -17.51 1.99
CA ALA A 273 25.00 -17.82 3.17
C ALA A 273 24.33 -16.58 3.79
N LEU A 274 25.02 -15.44 3.80
CA LEU A 274 24.47 -14.15 4.23
C LEU A 274 23.38 -13.65 3.27
N GLU A 275 23.54 -13.86 1.96
CA GLU A 275 22.53 -13.49 0.95
C GLU A 275 21.26 -14.35 1.07
N ILE A 276 21.40 -15.66 1.27
CA ILE A 276 20.26 -16.57 1.51
C ILE A 276 19.49 -16.17 2.77
N ARG A 277 20.18 -15.71 3.82
CA ARG A 277 19.57 -15.21 5.07
C ARG A 277 19.05 -13.76 4.94
N GLY A 278 19.23 -13.12 3.78
CA GLY A 278 18.75 -11.76 3.55
C GLY A 278 19.50 -10.69 4.32
N LEU A 279 20.75 -10.94 4.72
CA LEU A 279 21.60 -9.96 5.41
C LEU A 279 22.43 -9.12 4.44
N ILE A 280 22.68 -9.65 3.23
CA ILE A 280 23.32 -8.93 2.13
C ILE A 280 22.59 -9.22 0.81
N LYS A 281 22.85 -8.43 -0.23
CA LYS A 281 22.28 -8.61 -1.57
C LYS A 281 23.34 -8.46 -2.64
N SER A 282 23.37 -9.36 -3.62
CA SER A 282 24.14 -9.20 -4.85
C SER A 282 23.47 -8.18 -5.77
N ILE A 283 24.22 -7.16 -6.19
CA ILE A 283 23.75 -6.08 -7.06
C ILE A 283 24.20 -6.27 -8.53
N GLY A 284 24.82 -7.41 -8.84
CA GLY A 284 25.39 -7.71 -10.15
C GLY A 284 26.86 -7.27 -10.28
N GLY A 285 27.60 -7.87 -11.21
CA GLY A 285 29.03 -7.58 -11.41
C GLY A 285 29.96 -8.08 -10.29
N GLY A 286 29.50 -9.00 -9.43
CA GLY A 286 30.27 -9.50 -8.29
C GLY A 286 30.34 -8.53 -7.10
N MET A 287 29.44 -7.56 -7.04
CA MET A 287 29.32 -6.60 -5.95
C MET A 287 28.20 -6.98 -4.98
N TYR A 288 28.41 -6.72 -3.70
CA TYR A 288 27.47 -6.99 -2.62
C TYR A 288 27.18 -5.72 -1.82
N ARG A 289 25.97 -5.61 -1.28
CA ARG A 289 25.59 -4.58 -0.30
C ARG A 289 24.88 -5.19 0.90
N LYS A 290 25.00 -4.57 2.07
CA LYS A 290 24.20 -4.94 3.24
C LYS A 290 22.73 -4.54 3.04
N ILE A 291 21.79 -5.38 3.52
CA ILE A 291 20.36 -5.07 3.53
C ILE A 291 20.02 -4.31 4.81
#